data_AF-A0A958P8V8-F1
#
_entry.id   AF-A0A958P8V8-F1
#
_cell.length_a   1.000
_cell.length_b   1.000
_cell.length_c   1.000
_cell.angle_alpha   90.00
_cell.angle_beta   90.00
_cell.angle_gamma   90.00
#
_symmetry.space_group_name_H-M   'P 1'
#
loop_
_entity.id
_entity.type
_entity.pdbx_description
1 polymer ?
#
loop_
_entity_poly.entity_id
_entity_poly.type
_entity_poly.pdbx_seq_one_letter_code
_entity_poly.pdbx_strand_id
1 'polypeptide(L)'
;MNENFENSFSVIPDRPPSLDEKGFRKFVIPAEVQGFFRRRRDFVYAVLLLIFLVLPWTRFKGEQSVLLDLPHRRFVFFGHSFFAHDGPLLFFFLALFTFGILLVTALFGRLWCGWACPQ
;
A
#
# COMPACT_ATOMS: atom_id res chain seq x y z
N MET A 1 29.96 22.29 -6.59
CA MET A 1 28.73 22.64 -5.85
C MET A 1 28.14 23.80 -6.62
N ASN A 2 27.03 23.55 -7.32
CA ASN A 2 26.76 24.21 -8.59
C ASN A 2 25.79 25.39 -8.38
N GLU A 3 26.30 26.61 -8.56
CA GLU A 3 25.55 27.89 -8.45
C GLU A 3 24.29 27.95 -9.35
N ASN A 4 24.19 27.07 -10.36
CA ASN A 4 23.06 26.97 -11.28
C ASN A 4 21.76 26.46 -10.64
N PHE A 5 21.80 25.78 -9.49
CA PHE A 5 20.58 25.27 -8.85
C PHE A 5 19.83 26.34 -8.06
N GLU A 6 20.57 27.24 -7.42
CA GLU A 6 20.05 28.29 -6.53
C GLU A 6 19.26 29.36 -7.30
N ASN A 7 19.70 29.68 -8.52
CA ASN A 7 19.03 30.65 -9.40
C ASN A 7 17.70 30.14 -10.00
N SER A 8 17.36 28.86 -9.83
CA SER A 8 16.20 28.25 -10.49
C SER A 8 14.90 28.28 -9.67
N PHE A 9 14.98 28.78 -8.43
CA PHE A 9 13.85 28.90 -7.49
C PHE A 9 13.52 30.35 -7.14
N SER A 10 14.06 31.34 -7.87
CA SER A 10 13.61 32.72 -7.76
C SER A 10 12.11 32.78 -8.09
N VAL A 11 11.30 33.14 -7.09
CA VAL A 11 9.84 33.16 -7.23
C VAL A 11 9.47 34.44 -7.97
N ILE A 12 9.14 34.30 -9.26
CA ILE A 12 8.65 35.40 -10.08
C ILE A 12 7.13 35.49 -9.84
N PRO A 13 6.61 36.60 -9.30
CA PRO A 13 5.25 36.67 -8.77
C PRO A 13 4.14 36.45 -9.82
N ASP A 14 4.44 36.68 -11.11
CA ASP A 14 3.48 36.58 -12.21
C ASP A 14 3.65 35.34 -13.11
N ARG A 15 4.46 34.35 -12.70
CA ARG A 15 4.73 33.15 -13.51
C ARG A 15 4.38 31.86 -12.75
N PRO A 16 3.77 30.87 -13.40
CA PRO A 16 3.59 29.57 -12.78
C PRO A 16 4.97 28.90 -12.59
N PRO A 17 5.24 28.30 -11.41
CA PRO A 17 6.55 27.74 -11.05
C PRO A 17 6.97 26.50 -11.88
N SER A 18 6.12 26.03 -12.79
CA SER A 18 6.41 24.96 -13.74
C SER A 18 7.13 25.42 -15.01
N LEU A 19 7.28 26.74 -15.21
CA LEU A 19 7.92 27.34 -16.37
C LEU A 19 9.27 27.97 -16.00
N ASP A 20 10.24 27.80 -16.88
CA ASP A 20 11.53 28.49 -16.85
C ASP A 20 11.37 29.97 -17.21
N GLU A 21 12.40 30.78 -16.99
CA GLU A 21 12.38 32.23 -17.23
C GLU A 21 12.02 32.60 -18.69
N LYS A 22 12.31 31.68 -19.63
CA LYS A 22 12.05 31.78 -21.07
C LYS A 22 10.67 31.22 -21.51
N GLY A 23 9.85 30.73 -20.58
CA GLY A 23 8.52 30.18 -20.86
C GLY A 23 8.50 28.70 -21.29
N PHE A 24 9.61 27.98 -21.20
CA PHE A 24 9.67 26.54 -21.44
C PHE A 24 9.33 25.74 -20.17
N ARG A 25 8.78 24.52 -20.31
CA ARG A 25 8.46 23.65 -19.17
C ARG A 25 9.73 23.16 -18.48
N LYS A 26 9.86 23.41 -17.18
CA LYS A 26 10.94 22.87 -16.36
C LYS A 26 10.64 21.41 -16.01
N PHE A 27 11.40 20.48 -16.56
CA PHE A 27 11.29 19.07 -16.22
C PHE A 27 12.05 18.79 -14.92
N VAL A 28 11.31 18.48 -13.85
CA VAL A 28 11.88 18.06 -12.57
C VAL A 28 12.06 16.55 -12.61
N ILE A 29 13.32 16.10 -12.65
CA ILE A 29 13.66 14.69 -12.55
C ILE A 29 13.94 14.41 -11.06
N PRO A 30 13.22 13.48 -10.41
CA PRO A 30 13.48 13.14 -9.02
C PRO A 30 14.88 12.53 -8.91
N ALA A 31 15.66 13.00 -7.93
CA ALA A 31 16.97 12.41 -7.65
C ALA A 31 16.81 10.97 -7.15
N GLU A 32 17.72 10.09 -7.56
CA GLU A 32 17.74 8.71 -7.07
C GLU A 32 18.09 8.68 -5.59
N VAL A 33 17.16 8.21 -4.76
CA VAL A 33 17.34 8.14 -3.31
C VAL A 33 17.90 6.77 -2.96
N GLN A 34 19.20 6.67 -2.66
CA GLN A 34 19.84 5.43 -2.22
C GLN A 34 19.99 5.42 -0.70
N GLY A 35 19.69 4.30 -0.04
CA GLY A 35 19.88 4.19 1.41
C GLY A 35 19.21 2.98 2.08
N PHE A 36 19.50 2.82 3.36
CA PHE A 36 19.02 1.71 4.19
C PHE A 36 17.49 1.63 4.30
N PHE A 37 16.83 2.77 4.48
CA PHE A 37 15.37 2.85 4.55
C PHE A 37 14.69 2.43 3.23
N ARG A 38 15.32 2.67 2.08
CA ARG A 38 14.79 2.20 0.78
C ARG A 38 14.84 0.68 0.66
N ARG A 39 15.96 0.04 1.02
CA ARG A 39 16.07 -1.43 0.94
C ARG A 39 15.06 -2.13 1.85
N ARG A 40 14.80 -1.60 3.05
CA ARG A 40 13.76 -2.18 3.93
C ARG A 40 12.35 -1.99 3.37
N ARG A 41 12.05 -0.85 2.76
CA ARG A 41 10.77 -0.63 2.08
C ARG A 41 10.55 -1.64 0.96
N ASP A 42 11.56 -1.84 0.11
CA ASP A 42 11.46 -2.76 -1.02
C ASP A 42 11.29 -4.21 -0.54
N PHE A 43 11.91 -4.57 0.60
CA PHE A 43 11.66 -5.86 1.27
C PHE A 43 10.22 -6.00 1.78
N VAL A 44 9.69 -4.99 2.48
CA VAL A 44 8.29 -4.99 2.97
C VAL A 44 7.32 -5.13 1.80
N TYR A 45 7.55 -4.40 0.70
CA TYR A 45 6.77 -4.49 -0.52
C TYR A 45 6.79 -5.90 -1.13
N ALA A 46 7.97 -6.50 -1.28
CA ALA A 46 8.11 -7.85 -1.79
C ALA A 46 7.39 -8.88 -0.91
N VAL A 47 7.47 -8.73 0.41
CA VAL A 47 6.76 -9.60 1.38
C VAL A 47 5.24 -9.46 1.23
N LEU A 48 4.70 -8.23 1.18
CA LEU A 48 3.27 -8.00 0.98
C LEU A 48 2.75 -8.60 -0.33
N LEU A 49 3.48 -8.41 -1.43
CA LEU A 49 3.13 -9.00 -2.72
C LEU A 49 3.15 -10.52 -2.69
N LEU A 50 4.19 -11.11 -2.09
CA LEU A 50 4.29 -12.56 -1.96
C LEU A 50 3.10 -13.12 -1.20
N ILE A 51 2.74 -12.49 -0.07
CA ILE A 51 1.56 -12.87 0.72
C ILE A 51 0.29 -12.78 -0.14
N PHE A 52 0.08 -11.67 -0.86
CA PHE A 52 -1.10 -11.48 -1.71
C PHE A 52 -1.23 -12.52 -2.82
N LEU A 53 -0.12 -12.90 -3.45
CA LEU A 53 -0.12 -13.90 -4.54
C LEU A 53 -0.26 -15.34 -4.01
N VAL A 54 0.38 -15.64 -2.88
CA VAL A 54 0.36 -16.98 -2.29
C VAL A 54 -0.98 -17.27 -1.62
N LEU A 55 -1.61 -16.27 -1.01
CA LEU A 55 -2.88 -16.40 -0.29
C LEU A 55 -3.96 -17.18 -1.05
N PRO A 56 -4.41 -16.78 -2.25
CA PRO A 56 -5.48 -17.49 -2.97
C PRO A 56 -5.06 -18.86 -3.49
N TRP A 57 -3.75 -19.10 -3.67
CA TRP A 57 -3.21 -20.35 -4.19
C TRP A 57 -2.99 -21.40 -3.10
N THR A 58 -2.81 -20.98 -1.84
CA THR A 58 -2.66 -21.92 -0.73
C THR A 58 -3.94 -22.73 -0.52
N ARG A 59 -3.77 -24.06 -0.49
CA ARG A 59 -4.84 -25.01 -0.16
C ARG A 59 -4.65 -25.44 1.29
N PHE A 60 -5.67 -25.30 2.11
CA PHE A 60 -5.65 -25.77 3.50
C PHE A 60 -6.68 -26.90 3.64
N LYS A 61 -6.23 -28.07 4.10
CA LYS A 61 -7.06 -29.29 4.28
C LYS A 61 -7.83 -29.75 3.02
N GLY A 62 -7.27 -29.52 1.84
CA GLY A 62 -7.86 -29.92 0.54
C GLY A 62 -8.83 -28.90 -0.07
N GLU A 63 -9.21 -27.87 0.66
CA GLU A 63 -10.07 -26.77 0.20
C GLU A 63 -9.24 -25.51 -0.09
N GLN A 64 -9.76 -24.61 -0.94
CA GLN A 64 -9.11 -23.32 -1.22
C GLN A 64 -9.14 -22.43 0.03
N SER A 65 -8.03 -21.76 0.33
CA SER A 65 -7.90 -20.84 1.48
C SER A 65 -8.98 -19.76 1.52
N VAL A 66 -9.42 -19.25 0.38
CA VAL A 66 -10.52 -18.30 0.26
C VAL A 66 -11.49 -18.84 -0.78
N LEU A 67 -12.51 -19.58 -0.32
CA LEU A 67 -13.59 -20.09 -1.17
C LEU A 67 -14.89 -19.41 -0.79
N LEU A 68 -15.49 -18.69 -1.74
CA LEU A 68 -16.81 -18.09 -1.60
C LEU A 68 -17.82 -18.94 -2.38
N ASP A 69 -18.48 -19.89 -1.72
CA ASP A 69 -19.49 -20.74 -2.36
C ASP A 69 -20.89 -20.25 -1.97
N LEU A 70 -21.42 -19.39 -2.84
CA LEU A 70 -22.76 -18.82 -2.73
C LEU A 70 -23.88 -19.87 -2.79
N PRO A 71 -23.86 -20.89 -3.69
CA PRO A 71 -24.95 -21.85 -3.76
C PRO A 71 -25.09 -22.71 -2.49
N HIS A 72 -23.98 -23.12 -1.85
CA HIS A 72 -24.03 -23.89 -0.60
C HIS A 72 -23.99 -23.03 0.67
N ARG A 73 -23.99 -21.69 0.54
CA ARG A 73 -23.88 -20.73 1.65
C ARG A 73 -22.71 -21.05 2.60
N ARG A 74 -21.60 -21.54 2.02
CA ARG A 74 -20.37 -21.90 2.74
C ARG A 74 -19.28 -20.91 2.37
N PHE A 75 -18.69 -20.30 3.38
CA PHE A 75 -17.58 -19.36 3.23
C PHE A 75 -16.35 -19.98 3.88
N VAL A 76 -15.34 -20.34 3.10
CA VAL A 76 -14.10 -20.90 3.64
C VAL A 76 -13.06 -19.78 3.69
N PHE A 77 -12.61 -19.45 4.90
CA PHE A 77 -11.49 -18.54 5.13
C PHE A 77 -10.39 -19.28 5.91
N PHE A 78 -9.21 -19.39 5.31
CA PHE A 78 -8.03 -20.09 5.86
C PHE A 78 -8.33 -21.51 6.37
N GLY A 79 -9.19 -22.25 5.66
CA GLY A 79 -9.60 -23.60 6.04
C GLY A 79 -10.64 -23.69 7.17
N HIS A 80 -11.18 -22.56 7.63
CA HIS A 80 -12.36 -22.51 8.48
C HIS A 80 -13.62 -22.30 7.63
N SER A 81 -14.54 -23.26 7.71
CA SER A 81 -15.84 -23.20 7.03
C SER A 81 -16.84 -22.46 7.91
N PHE A 82 -17.27 -21.28 7.47
CA PHE A 82 -18.35 -20.51 8.08
C PHE A 82 -19.66 -20.78 7.35
N PHE A 83 -20.69 -21.11 8.12
CA PHE A 83 -22.07 -21.19 7.63
C PHE A 83 -22.80 -19.89 7.90
N ALA A 84 -23.94 -19.66 7.24
CA ALA A 84 -24.75 -18.46 7.42
C ALA A 84 -25.17 -18.19 8.88
N HIS A 85 -25.28 -19.23 9.71
CA HIS A 85 -25.59 -19.12 11.14
C HIS A 85 -24.41 -18.54 11.96
N ASP A 86 -23.17 -18.73 11.50
CA ASP A 86 -21.93 -18.25 12.15
C ASP A 86 -21.51 -16.86 11.65
N GLY A 87 -22.33 -16.21 10.82
CA GLY A 87 -22.05 -14.89 10.24
C GLY A 87 -21.60 -13.82 11.24
N PRO A 88 -22.20 -13.73 12.45
CA PRO A 88 -21.75 -12.77 13.46
C PRO A 88 -20.29 -12.95 13.89
N LEU A 89 -19.78 -14.18 13.98
CA LEU A 89 -18.39 -14.45 14.34
C LEU A 89 -17.42 -13.89 13.30
N LEU A 90 -17.76 -14.08 12.02
CA LEU A 90 -17.00 -13.54 10.89
C LEU A 90 -17.03 -12.00 10.89
N PHE A 91 -18.18 -11.40 11.19
CA PHE A 91 -18.30 -9.95 11.33
C PHE A 91 -17.38 -9.39 12.42
N PHE A 92 -17.40 -9.95 13.63
CA PHE A 92 -16.52 -9.50 14.72
C PHE A 92 -15.03 -9.67 14.39
N PHE A 93 -14.67 -10.77 13.71
CA PHE A 93 -13.30 -10.98 13.25
C PHE A 93 -12.86 -9.91 12.25
N LEU A 94 -13.67 -9.63 11.23
CA LEU A 94 -13.37 -8.59 10.24
C LEU A 94 -13.36 -7.18 10.85
N ALA A 95 -14.26 -6.90 11.80
CA ALA A 95 -14.28 -5.66 12.54
C ALA A 95 -12.98 -5.48 13.34
N LEU A 96 -12.58 -6.49 14.12
CA LEU A 96 -11.33 -6.48 14.88
C LEU A 96 -10.11 -6.25 13.98
N PHE A 97 -10.05 -6.96 12.85
CA PHE A 97 -8.98 -6.80 11.87
C PHE A 97 -8.93 -5.38 11.29
N THR A 98 -10.08 -4.83 10.92
CA THR A 98 -10.20 -3.47 10.38
C THR A 98 -9.78 -2.43 11.42
N PHE A 99 -10.26 -2.53 12.66
CA PHE A 99 -9.87 -1.65 13.75
C PHE A 99 -8.36 -1.75 14.05
N GLY A 100 -7.80 -2.95 14.01
CA GLY A 100 -6.35 -3.16 14.17
C GLY A 100 -5.54 -2.42 13.09
N ILE A 101 -5.92 -2.56 11.82
CA ILE A 101 -5.27 -1.85 10.71
C ILE A 101 -5.44 -0.34 10.86
N LEU A 102 -6.63 0.14 11.20
CA LEU A 102 -6.89 1.58 11.40
C LEU A 102 -6.04 2.14 12.54
N LEU A 103 -5.91 1.43 13.65
CA LEU A 103 -5.10 1.83 14.79
C LEU A 103 -3.62 1.90 14.42
N VAL A 104 -3.10 0.89 13.72
CA VAL A 104 -1.72 0.90 13.20
C VAL A 104 -1.52 2.05 12.21
N THR A 105 -2.50 2.30 11.34
CA THR A 105 -2.45 3.41 10.37
C THR A 105 -2.51 4.77 11.06
N ALA A 106 -3.28 4.92 12.15
CA ALA A 106 -3.33 6.16 12.92
C ALA A 106 -2.01 6.45 13.65
N LEU A 107 -1.39 5.42 14.23
CA LEU A 107 -0.11 5.55 14.95
C LEU A 107 1.08 5.74 14.01
N PHE A 108 1.06 5.10 12.83
CA PHE A 108 2.18 5.07 11.88
C PHE A 108 1.86 5.73 10.52
N GLY A 109 0.87 6.62 10.44
CA GLY A 109 0.22 7.03 9.17
C GLY A 109 1.13 7.54 8.05
N ARG A 110 2.20 8.28 8.35
CA ARG A 110 3.20 8.66 7.32
C ARG A 110 4.17 7.55 6.96
N LEU A 111 4.49 6.67 7.90
CA LEU A 111 5.32 5.50 7.64
C LEU A 111 4.54 4.49 6.78
N TRP A 112 3.26 4.26 7.06
CA TRP A 112 2.43 3.34 6.30
C TRP A 112 2.22 3.81 4.86
N CYS A 113 1.73 5.05 4.65
CA CYS A 113 1.54 5.58 3.28
C CYS A 113 2.87 5.74 2.50
N GLY A 114 4.02 5.89 3.17
CA GLY A 114 5.34 5.95 2.51
C GLY A 114 6.02 4.60 2.26
N TRP A 115 5.63 3.54 2.99
CA TRP A 115 6.30 2.23 2.94
C TRP A 115 5.45 1.08 2.39
N ALA A 116 4.14 1.13 2.61
CA ALA A 116 3.19 0.10 2.19
C ALA A 116 2.43 0.47 0.90
N CYS A 117 2.46 1.75 0.48
CA CYS A 117 1.80 2.17 -0.75
C CYS A 117 2.54 1.60 -1.98
N PRO A 118 1.86 0.84 -2.86
CA PRO A 118 2.44 0.37 -4.12
C PRO A 118 2.44 1.54 -5.11
N GLN A 119 3.49 2.37 -5.06
CA GLN A 119 3.73 3.41 -6.07
C GLN A 119 4.71 2.91 -7.13
#